data_AF-A0ABD3FDV9-F1
#
_entry.id   AF-A0ABD3FDV9-F1
#
_cell.length_a   1.000
_cell.length_b   1.000
_cell.length_c   1.000
_cell.angle_alpha   90.00
_cell.angle_beta   90.00
_cell.angle_gamma   90.00
#
_symmetry.space_group_name_H-M   'P 1'
#
loop_
_entity.id
_entity.type
_entity.pdbx_description
1 polymer ?
#
loop_
_entity_poly.entity_id
_entity_poly.type
_entity_poly.pdbx_seq_one_letter_code
_entity_poly.pdbx_strand_id
1 'polypeptide(L)'
;MLLPTLFSFLITTRAKIRCGEARARAVNLGGWLVSEYWMSWDSFALWEGVPTDVASQGEYSIIKYLGKEAGTAAFEDHWQTWITESDIQEISSTGVLNTVRVPVSYWIIRNAVDSPGDDGDVFAPGGLKHLDTLINDWAMKHNLAVIVSLHAHQGSQNGYAHSARYTRNHWVEQLANEHRQLAEIRHVHRRSIQRQRGLPRPEPHERTSTTHRPEDFDGLLRRSVQPDT
;
A
#
# COMPACT_ATOMS: atom_id res chain seq x y z
N MET A 1 41.27 -15.02 28.00
CA MET A 1 41.11 -15.03 26.54
C MET A 1 39.62 -15.08 26.25
N LEU A 2 38.99 -13.93 26.03
CA LEU A 2 37.56 -13.82 25.71
C LEU A 2 37.44 -13.63 24.20
N LEU A 3 36.87 -14.60 23.50
CA LEU A 3 36.48 -14.42 22.10
C LEU A 3 35.36 -13.37 22.05
N PRO A 4 35.47 -12.31 21.23
CA PRO A 4 34.33 -11.47 20.95
C PRO A 4 33.37 -12.29 20.08
N THR A 5 32.18 -12.56 20.63
CA THR A 5 31.01 -12.97 19.87
C THR A 5 30.76 -11.92 18.80
N LEU A 6 31.16 -12.23 17.57
CA LEU A 6 30.77 -11.51 16.36
C LEU A 6 29.26 -11.66 16.21
N PHE A 7 28.50 -10.79 16.88
CA PHE A 7 27.16 -10.42 16.44
C PHE A 7 27.38 -9.66 15.13
N SER A 8 27.51 -10.40 14.03
CA SER A 8 27.41 -9.81 12.70
C SER A 8 26.00 -9.25 12.60
N PHE A 9 25.84 -7.95 12.88
CA PHE A 9 24.68 -7.20 12.45
C PHE A 9 24.70 -7.28 10.92
N LEU A 10 24.07 -8.30 10.35
CA LEU A 10 23.79 -8.35 8.92
C LEU A 10 22.96 -7.10 8.62
N ILE A 11 23.63 -6.09 8.06
CA ILE A 11 22.98 -4.85 7.62
C ILE A 11 21.93 -5.27 6.59
N THR A 12 20.65 -5.07 6.95
CA THR A 12 19.52 -5.46 6.10
C THR A 12 19.59 -4.72 4.76
N THR A 13 19.02 -5.33 3.72
CA THR A 13 18.91 -4.69 2.39
C THR A 13 18.33 -3.28 2.48
N ARG A 14 17.30 -3.10 3.32
CA ARG A 14 16.68 -1.80 3.56
C ARG A 14 17.69 -0.78 4.13
N ALA A 15 18.54 -1.17 5.07
CA ALA A 15 19.54 -0.27 5.64
C ALA A 15 20.59 0.13 4.59
N LYS A 16 21.10 -0.83 3.80
CA LYS A 16 22.05 -0.56 2.70
C LYS A 16 21.50 0.38 1.64
N ILE A 17 20.22 0.24 1.30
CA ILE A 17 19.56 1.15 0.35
C ILE A 17 19.46 2.56 0.93
N ARG A 18 19.10 2.70 2.23
CA ARG A 18 18.92 4.00 2.88
C ARG A 18 20.22 4.77 3.07
N CYS A 19 21.33 4.10 3.35
CA CYS A 19 22.65 4.75 3.46
C CYS A 19 23.37 4.91 2.11
N GLY A 20 22.78 4.43 1.01
CA GLY A 20 23.36 4.55 -0.33
C GLY A 20 24.42 3.50 -0.68
N GLU A 21 24.69 2.53 0.20
CA GLU A 21 25.59 1.40 -0.06
C GLU A 21 25.06 0.44 -1.13
N ALA A 22 23.74 0.38 -1.32
CA ALA A 22 23.10 -0.43 -2.35
C ALA A 22 22.07 0.39 -3.15
N ARG A 23 21.99 0.13 -4.46
CA ARG A 23 20.90 0.66 -5.29
C ARG A 23 19.66 -0.23 -5.19
N ALA A 24 18.48 0.38 -5.16
CA ALA A 24 17.23 -0.36 -5.30
C ALA A 24 17.13 -0.97 -6.70
N ARG A 25 16.86 -2.27 -6.77
CA ARG A 25 16.56 -3.03 -7.98
C ARG A 25 15.22 -3.70 -7.76
N ALA A 26 14.21 -3.14 -8.40
CA ALA A 26 12.82 -3.36 -8.01
C ALA A 26 11.96 -3.94 -9.12
N VAL A 27 10.95 -4.69 -8.70
CA VAL A 27 9.84 -5.22 -9.49
C VAL A 27 8.52 -4.72 -8.90
N ASN A 28 7.50 -4.52 -9.75
CA ASN A 28 6.17 -4.11 -9.33
C ASN A 28 5.29 -5.33 -9.04
N LEU A 29 4.61 -5.33 -7.90
CA LEU A 29 3.54 -6.28 -7.57
C LEU A 29 2.22 -5.77 -8.15
N GLY A 30 2.18 -5.60 -9.48
CA GLY A 30 1.04 -5.04 -10.20
C GLY A 30 -0.16 -5.99 -10.23
N GLY A 31 -1.36 -5.43 -10.33
CA GLY A 31 -2.60 -6.20 -10.37
C GLY A 31 -3.06 -6.77 -9.01
N TRP A 32 -2.27 -6.62 -7.94
CA TRP A 32 -2.55 -7.25 -6.63
C TRP A 32 -3.48 -6.42 -5.73
N LEU A 33 -2.94 -5.46 -4.96
CA LEU A 33 -3.73 -4.60 -4.07
C LEU A 33 -4.35 -3.39 -4.79
N VAL A 34 -4.05 -3.25 -6.08
CA VAL A 34 -4.79 -2.47 -7.06
C VAL A 34 -4.89 -3.32 -8.32
N SER A 35 -6.09 -3.80 -8.62
CA SER A 35 -6.32 -4.75 -9.72
C SER A 35 -6.58 -4.04 -11.04
N GLU A 36 -5.90 -4.50 -12.09
CA GLU A 36 -6.04 -4.00 -13.46
C GLU A 36 -6.33 -5.18 -14.38
N TYR A 37 -7.49 -5.16 -15.06
CA TYR A 37 -7.92 -6.29 -15.89
C TYR A 37 -6.88 -6.71 -16.92
N TRP A 38 -6.21 -5.77 -17.59
CA TRP A 38 -5.21 -6.09 -18.61
C TRP A 38 -3.98 -6.83 -18.06
N MET A 39 -3.68 -6.68 -16.76
CA MET A 39 -2.58 -7.39 -16.10
C MET A 39 -3.01 -8.70 -15.47
N SER A 40 -4.23 -8.72 -14.90
CA SER A 40 -4.70 -9.84 -14.10
C SER A 40 -5.86 -10.58 -14.71
N TRP A 41 -6.05 -10.51 -16.04
CA TRP A 41 -7.18 -11.11 -16.77
C TRP A 41 -7.41 -12.60 -16.49
N ASP A 42 -6.37 -13.31 -16.06
CA ASP A 42 -6.35 -14.73 -15.68
C ASP A 42 -6.72 -14.97 -14.19
N SER A 43 -6.98 -13.93 -13.42
CA SER A 43 -7.60 -14.05 -12.10
C SER A 43 -9.08 -14.41 -12.22
N PHE A 44 -9.36 -15.71 -12.20
CA PHE A 44 -10.72 -16.25 -12.19
C PHE A 44 -11.57 -15.64 -11.07
N ALA A 45 -10.99 -15.43 -9.88
CA ALA A 45 -11.63 -14.80 -8.74
C ALA A 45 -12.32 -13.47 -9.08
N LEU A 46 -11.69 -12.62 -9.89
CA LEU A 46 -12.20 -11.28 -10.22
C LEU A 46 -13.02 -11.25 -11.51
N TRP A 47 -12.58 -11.97 -12.54
CA TRP A 47 -13.00 -11.69 -13.91
C TRP A 47 -13.92 -12.75 -14.51
N GLU A 48 -14.10 -13.89 -13.85
CA GLU A 48 -14.97 -14.96 -14.34
C GLU A 48 -16.42 -14.48 -14.47
N GLY A 49 -17.00 -14.61 -15.67
CA GLY A 49 -18.37 -14.18 -15.95
C GLY A 49 -18.60 -12.66 -15.94
N VAL A 50 -17.55 -11.84 -15.80
CA VAL A 50 -17.63 -10.38 -15.90
C VAL A 50 -17.42 -9.95 -17.36
N PRO A 51 -18.36 -9.20 -17.95
CA PRO A 51 -18.19 -8.65 -19.29
C PRO A 51 -16.93 -7.77 -19.39
N THR A 52 -16.18 -7.89 -20.49
CA THR A 52 -14.91 -7.18 -20.69
C THR A 52 -15.05 -5.65 -20.61
N ASP A 53 -16.18 -5.10 -21.05
CA ASP A 53 -16.50 -3.68 -20.96
C ASP A 53 -16.69 -3.19 -19.52
N VAL A 54 -17.11 -4.08 -18.61
CA VAL A 54 -17.15 -3.82 -17.16
C VAL A 54 -15.78 -4.02 -16.54
N ALA A 55 -15.12 -5.14 -16.84
CA ALA A 55 -13.81 -5.50 -16.28
C ALA A 55 -12.73 -4.44 -16.55
N SER A 56 -12.70 -3.91 -17.77
CA SER A 56 -11.76 -2.86 -18.18
C SER A 56 -11.92 -1.52 -17.44
N GLN A 57 -13.00 -1.33 -16.68
CA GLN A 57 -13.24 -0.12 -15.89
C GLN A 57 -12.73 -0.19 -14.43
N GLY A 58 -12.13 -1.32 -14.04
CA GLY A 58 -11.43 -1.46 -12.75
C GLY A 58 -12.33 -1.81 -11.56
N GLU A 59 -11.73 -1.76 -10.36
CA GLU A 59 -12.33 -2.34 -9.14
C GLU A 59 -13.70 -1.77 -8.79
N TYR A 60 -13.90 -0.46 -9.02
CA TYR A 60 -15.17 0.20 -8.73
C TYR A 60 -16.33 -0.44 -9.53
N SER A 61 -16.13 -0.61 -10.84
CA SER A 61 -17.17 -1.12 -11.73
C SER A 61 -17.44 -2.60 -11.47
N ILE A 62 -16.41 -3.38 -11.12
CA ILE A 62 -16.61 -4.79 -10.78
C ILE A 62 -17.41 -5.00 -9.51
N ILE A 63 -17.11 -4.26 -8.44
CA ILE A 63 -17.87 -4.46 -7.21
C ILE A 63 -19.31 -4.00 -7.39
N LYS A 64 -19.55 -2.99 -8.23
CA LYS A 64 -20.92 -2.60 -8.64
C LYS A 64 -21.63 -3.70 -9.43
N TYR A 65 -20.92 -4.40 -10.31
CA TYR A 65 -21.46 -5.48 -11.14
C TYR A 65 -21.76 -6.75 -10.33
N LEU A 66 -20.79 -7.23 -9.55
CA LEU A 66 -20.93 -8.44 -8.72
C LEU A 66 -21.84 -8.23 -7.50
N GLY A 67 -21.98 -6.97 -7.06
CA GLY A 67 -22.57 -6.64 -5.77
C GLY A 67 -21.54 -6.67 -4.64
N LYS A 68 -21.81 -5.93 -3.56
CA LYS A 68 -20.81 -5.66 -2.50
C LYS A 68 -20.27 -6.92 -1.85
N GLU A 69 -21.13 -7.87 -1.51
CA GLU A 69 -20.76 -9.11 -0.82
C GLU A 69 -19.90 -10.01 -1.70
N ALA A 70 -20.42 -10.39 -2.88
CA ALA A 70 -19.70 -11.23 -3.83
C ALA A 70 -18.41 -10.56 -4.33
N GLY A 71 -18.43 -9.26 -4.61
CA GLY A 71 -17.24 -8.50 -4.98
C GLY A 71 -16.19 -8.48 -3.87
N THR A 72 -16.59 -8.32 -2.61
CA THR A 72 -15.64 -8.36 -1.48
C THR A 72 -15.01 -9.76 -1.34
N ALA A 73 -15.80 -10.82 -1.51
CA ALA A 73 -15.28 -12.20 -1.48
C ALA A 73 -14.32 -12.47 -2.64
N ALA A 74 -14.65 -12.01 -3.86
CA ALA A 74 -13.79 -12.11 -5.04
C ALA A 74 -12.43 -11.42 -4.85
N PHE A 75 -12.42 -10.20 -4.30
CA PHE A 75 -11.18 -9.48 -3.99
C PHE A 75 -10.36 -10.17 -2.90
N GLU A 76 -11.00 -10.73 -1.88
CA GLU A 76 -10.28 -11.48 -0.85
C GLU A 76 -9.58 -12.71 -1.44
N ASP A 77 -10.26 -13.48 -2.27
CA ASP A 77 -9.68 -14.65 -2.94
C ASP A 77 -8.55 -14.26 -3.89
N HIS A 78 -8.73 -13.18 -4.67
CA HIS A 78 -7.69 -12.62 -5.51
C HIS A 78 -6.45 -12.21 -4.70
N TRP A 79 -6.61 -11.48 -3.59
CA TRP A 79 -5.47 -11.06 -2.78
C TRP A 79 -4.70 -12.24 -2.16
N GLN A 80 -5.39 -13.35 -1.86
CA GLN A 80 -4.76 -14.56 -1.33
C GLN A 80 -3.98 -15.36 -2.37
N THR A 81 -4.35 -15.25 -3.65
CA THR A 81 -3.85 -16.15 -4.70
C THR A 81 -2.99 -15.46 -5.75
N TRP A 82 -3.15 -14.15 -5.97
CA TRP A 82 -2.46 -13.41 -7.03
C TRP A 82 -0.97 -13.17 -6.75
N ILE A 83 -0.63 -12.78 -5.52
CA ILE A 83 0.76 -12.69 -5.04
C ILE A 83 0.83 -13.42 -3.70
N THR A 84 1.76 -14.35 -3.63
CA THR A 84 1.99 -15.21 -2.47
C THR A 84 3.41 -15.05 -1.94
N GLU A 85 3.71 -15.68 -0.81
CA GLU A 85 5.08 -15.74 -0.30
C GLU A 85 6.05 -16.37 -1.31
N SER A 86 5.58 -17.33 -2.12
CA SER A 86 6.41 -18.01 -3.13
C SER A 86 6.95 -17.02 -4.17
N ASP A 87 6.13 -16.06 -4.60
CA ASP A 87 6.56 -15.02 -5.55
C ASP A 87 7.63 -14.11 -4.94
N ILE A 88 7.49 -13.77 -3.65
CA ILE A 88 8.48 -12.97 -2.92
C ILE A 88 9.80 -13.74 -2.76
N GLN A 89 9.71 -15.04 -2.48
CA GLN A 89 10.86 -15.93 -2.44
C GLN A 89 11.55 -16.01 -3.80
N GLU A 90 10.80 -16.13 -4.90
CA GLU A 90 11.35 -16.18 -6.26
C GLU A 90 12.02 -14.86 -6.65
N ILE A 91 11.43 -13.71 -6.30
CA ILE A 91 12.03 -12.40 -6.54
C ILE A 91 13.38 -12.28 -5.81
N SER A 92 13.43 -12.64 -4.52
CA SER A 92 14.69 -12.70 -3.76
C SER A 92 15.66 -13.74 -4.34
N SER A 93 15.11 -14.84 -4.84
CA SER A 93 15.67 -15.91 -5.66
C SER A 93 16.75 -15.50 -6.64
N THR A 94 16.38 -14.48 -7.41
CA THR A 94 17.13 -14.00 -8.57
C THR A 94 18.54 -13.53 -8.22
N GLY A 95 18.79 -13.13 -6.96
CA GLY A 95 20.04 -12.52 -6.52
C GLY A 95 20.31 -11.13 -7.11
N VAL A 96 19.47 -10.65 -8.02
CA VAL A 96 19.59 -9.35 -8.70
C VAL A 96 18.60 -8.34 -8.12
N LEU A 97 17.39 -8.78 -7.79
CA LEU A 97 16.34 -7.94 -7.21
C LEU A 97 16.49 -7.88 -5.69
N ASN A 98 16.25 -6.71 -5.14
CA ASN A 98 16.39 -6.46 -3.70
C ASN A 98 15.23 -5.62 -3.11
N THR A 99 14.27 -5.26 -3.96
CA THR A 99 13.16 -4.38 -3.61
C THR A 99 11.90 -4.83 -4.35
N VAL A 100 10.74 -4.68 -3.72
CA VAL A 100 9.43 -4.76 -4.38
C VAL A 100 8.70 -3.43 -4.24
N ARG A 101 8.00 -3.01 -5.29
CA ARG A 101 7.05 -1.89 -5.24
C ARG A 101 5.64 -2.44 -5.24
N VAL A 102 4.86 -2.11 -4.22
CA VAL A 102 3.45 -2.52 -4.09
C VAL A 102 2.54 -1.30 -4.31
N PRO A 103 1.75 -1.29 -5.39
CA PRO A 103 0.65 -0.33 -5.56
C PRO A 103 -0.42 -0.57 -4.50
N VAL A 104 -0.87 0.49 -3.83
CA VAL A 104 -1.99 0.45 -2.88
C VAL A 104 -2.95 1.59 -3.18
N SER A 105 -4.21 1.41 -2.81
CA SER A 105 -5.26 2.40 -3.01
C SER A 105 -5.58 3.19 -1.76
N TYR A 106 -6.24 4.35 -1.91
CA TYR A 106 -6.73 5.14 -0.78
C TYR A 106 -7.76 4.35 0.09
N TRP A 107 -8.54 3.45 -0.54
CA TRP A 107 -9.52 2.64 0.17
C TRP A 107 -8.91 1.53 1.03
N ILE A 108 -7.61 1.22 0.87
CA ILE A 108 -6.98 0.10 1.59
C ILE A 108 -7.06 0.25 3.12
N ILE A 109 -7.01 1.47 3.64
CA ILE A 109 -7.11 1.76 5.07
C ILE A 109 -8.51 2.19 5.51
N ARG A 110 -9.46 2.28 4.58
CA ARG A 110 -10.77 2.82 4.87
C ARG A 110 -11.68 1.75 5.44
N ASN A 111 -12.31 2.09 6.54
CA ASN A 111 -13.53 1.47 7.00
C ASN A 111 -14.68 2.43 6.78
N ALA A 112 -15.84 1.90 6.38
CA ALA A 112 -17.08 2.68 6.19
C ALA A 112 -17.49 3.48 7.45
N VAL A 113 -16.99 3.06 8.63
CA VAL A 113 -17.20 3.73 9.92
C VAL A 113 -16.43 5.06 10.02
N ASP A 114 -15.20 5.14 9.48
CA ASP A 114 -14.30 6.27 9.69
C ASP A 114 -14.44 7.37 8.63
N SER A 115 -15.08 7.06 7.51
CA SER A 115 -15.30 7.99 6.40
C SER A 115 -16.55 7.58 5.61
N PRO A 116 -17.76 7.79 6.16
CA PRO A 116 -18.99 7.41 5.49
C PRO A 116 -19.29 8.33 4.28
N GLY A 117 -19.85 7.76 3.21
CA GLY A 117 -20.60 8.52 2.21
C GLY A 117 -19.84 8.98 0.97
N ASP A 118 -18.79 8.28 0.55
CA ASP A 118 -18.17 8.50 -0.76
C ASP A 118 -17.92 7.19 -1.53
N ASP A 119 -17.30 7.26 -2.72
CA ASP A 119 -17.00 6.10 -3.56
C ASP A 119 -16.14 5.03 -2.86
N GLY A 120 -15.39 5.39 -1.81
CA GLY A 120 -14.60 4.49 -0.97
C GLY A 120 -15.41 3.32 -0.42
N ASP A 121 -16.68 3.55 -0.07
CA ASP A 121 -17.55 2.52 0.50
C ASP A 121 -17.94 1.44 -0.53
N VAL A 122 -17.73 1.70 -1.82
CA VAL A 122 -17.92 0.70 -2.88
C VAL A 122 -16.80 -0.32 -2.87
N PHE A 123 -15.54 0.09 -2.68
CA PHE A 123 -14.38 -0.79 -2.80
C PHE A 123 -14.29 -1.87 -1.73
N ALA A 124 -13.66 -2.99 -2.06
CA ALA A 124 -13.55 -4.13 -1.15
C ALA A 124 -12.66 -3.76 0.05
N PRO A 125 -13.12 -3.95 1.30
CA PRO A 125 -12.27 -3.79 2.47
C PRO A 125 -11.36 -5.02 2.64
N GLY A 126 -10.30 -4.88 3.44
CA GLY A 126 -9.48 -6.02 3.89
C GLY A 126 -8.07 -6.09 3.32
N GLY A 127 -7.76 -5.38 2.23
CA GLY A 127 -6.43 -5.39 1.59
C GLY A 127 -5.26 -5.04 2.51
N LEU A 128 -5.49 -4.24 3.57
CA LEU A 128 -4.44 -3.83 4.51
C LEU A 128 -3.76 -5.00 5.23
N LYS A 129 -4.47 -6.12 5.46
CA LYS A 129 -3.87 -7.30 6.11
C LYS A 129 -2.83 -7.97 5.21
N HIS A 130 -3.07 -7.98 3.89
CA HIS A 130 -2.16 -8.54 2.90
C HIS A 130 -0.91 -7.66 2.74
N LEU A 131 -1.09 -6.34 2.77
CA LEU A 131 0.04 -5.40 2.86
C LEU A 131 0.86 -5.59 4.15
N ASP A 132 0.19 -5.77 5.30
CA ASP A 132 0.87 -6.05 6.58
C ASP A 132 1.72 -7.33 6.46
N THR A 133 1.18 -8.40 5.88
CA THR A 133 1.90 -9.67 5.68
C THR A 133 3.10 -9.51 4.75
N LEU A 134 2.96 -8.80 3.63
CA LEU A 134 4.09 -8.51 2.74
C LEU A 134 5.23 -7.80 3.51
N ILE A 135 4.91 -6.72 4.23
CA ILE A 135 5.92 -5.85 4.84
C ILE A 135 6.59 -6.49 6.06
N ASN A 136 5.80 -7.16 6.91
CA ASN A 136 6.27 -7.60 8.22
C ASN A 136 6.72 -9.07 8.23
N ASP A 137 6.24 -9.87 7.29
CA ASP A 137 6.52 -11.31 7.26
C ASP A 137 7.38 -11.65 6.03
N TRP A 138 6.82 -11.57 4.82
CA TRP A 138 7.48 -12.07 3.61
C TRP A 138 8.76 -11.29 3.27
N ALA A 139 8.68 -9.96 3.22
CA ALA A 139 9.83 -9.12 2.86
C ALA A 139 10.95 -9.19 3.92
N MET A 140 10.59 -9.34 5.19
CA MET A 140 11.56 -9.51 6.28
C MET A 140 12.28 -10.86 6.16
N LYS A 141 11.54 -11.95 5.95
CA LYS A 141 12.08 -13.30 5.79
C LYS A 141 13.00 -13.43 4.57
N HIS A 142 12.64 -12.78 3.47
CA HIS A 142 13.40 -12.82 2.22
C HIS A 142 14.37 -11.62 2.05
N ASN A 143 14.59 -10.82 3.09
CA ASN A 143 15.51 -9.67 3.08
C ASN A 143 15.32 -8.71 1.88
N LEU A 144 14.06 -8.43 1.54
CA LEU A 144 13.67 -7.48 0.50
C LEU A 144 13.23 -6.15 1.12
N ALA A 145 13.54 -5.04 0.45
CA ALA A 145 12.91 -3.76 0.76
C ALA A 145 11.53 -3.65 0.10
N VAL A 146 10.62 -2.91 0.73
CA VAL A 146 9.27 -2.63 0.19
C VAL A 146 9.09 -1.13 -0.01
N ILE A 147 8.70 -0.74 -1.23
CA ILE A 147 8.21 0.59 -1.58
C ILE A 147 6.69 0.50 -1.65
N VAL A 148 6.00 1.16 -0.71
CA VAL A 148 4.55 1.31 -0.76
C VAL A 148 4.23 2.51 -1.65
N SER A 149 3.48 2.29 -2.72
CA SER A 149 3.07 3.35 -3.66
C SER A 149 1.58 3.58 -3.54
N LEU A 150 1.18 4.76 -3.06
CA LEU A 150 -0.23 5.17 -3.18
C LEU A 150 -0.54 5.43 -4.66
N HIS A 151 -1.26 4.50 -5.27
CA HIS A 151 -1.46 4.37 -6.70
C HIS A 151 -2.86 4.81 -7.15
N ALA A 152 -3.85 4.76 -6.25
CA ALA A 152 -5.19 5.24 -6.49
C ALA A 152 -5.58 6.24 -5.41
N HIS A 153 -6.01 7.43 -5.83
CA HIS A 153 -6.36 8.52 -4.94
C HIS A 153 -7.87 8.76 -4.92
N GLN A 154 -8.37 9.31 -3.81
CA GLN A 154 -9.76 9.73 -3.75
C GLN A 154 -10.06 10.73 -4.87
N GLY A 155 -11.14 10.49 -5.60
CA GLY A 155 -11.54 11.30 -6.75
C GLY A 155 -10.84 10.98 -8.07
N SER A 156 -9.89 10.03 -8.05
CA SER A 156 -8.99 9.67 -9.16
C SER A 156 -8.12 10.81 -9.66
N GLN A 157 -6.81 10.56 -9.68
CA GLN A 157 -5.79 11.52 -10.12
C GLN A 157 -5.55 11.53 -11.62
N ASN A 158 -6.14 10.60 -12.38
CA ASN A 158 -5.86 10.48 -13.82
C ASN A 158 -7.03 9.97 -14.69
N GLY A 159 -8.19 9.63 -14.11
CA GLY A 159 -9.35 9.13 -14.85
C GLY A 159 -9.33 7.66 -15.26
N TYR A 160 -8.23 6.92 -15.03
CA TYR A 160 -8.08 5.54 -15.47
C TYR A 160 -8.56 4.52 -14.42
N ALA A 161 -8.81 3.29 -14.88
CA ALA A 161 -9.37 2.20 -14.08
C ALA A 161 -8.57 1.86 -12.81
N HIS A 162 -7.25 2.07 -12.81
CA HIS A 162 -6.36 1.80 -11.67
C HIS A 162 -6.29 2.93 -10.63
N SER A 163 -7.05 4.01 -10.81
CA SER A 163 -6.88 5.24 -10.01
C SER A 163 -8.07 5.58 -9.10
N ALA A 164 -9.22 4.92 -9.31
CA ALA A 164 -10.43 4.85 -8.49
C ALA A 164 -11.60 4.55 -9.46
N ARG A 165 -12.67 5.34 -9.43
CA ARG A 165 -13.77 5.24 -10.39
C ARG A 165 -13.33 5.73 -11.78
N TYR A 166 -13.42 4.85 -12.77
CA TYR A 166 -13.14 5.16 -14.18
C TYR A 166 -13.94 6.37 -14.67
N THR A 167 -13.32 7.21 -15.52
CA THR A 167 -13.84 8.50 -16.05
C THR A 167 -14.01 9.63 -15.02
N ARG A 168 -13.67 9.41 -13.75
CA ARG A 168 -13.65 10.47 -12.73
C ARG A 168 -12.25 11.09 -12.68
N ASN A 169 -12.12 12.42 -12.75
CA ASN A 169 -10.82 13.09 -12.61
C ASN A 169 -10.97 14.38 -11.79
N HIS A 170 -11.37 14.22 -10.52
CA HIS A 170 -11.65 15.35 -9.62
C HIS A 170 -10.62 15.45 -8.47
N TRP A 171 -9.47 14.78 -8.58
CA TRP A 171 -8.46 14.80 -7.52
C TRP A 171 -7.97 16.22 -7.20
N VAL A 172 -7.59 17.00 -8.21
CA VAL A 172 -7.07 18.37 -8.07
C VAL A 172 -8.13 19.35 -7.54
N GLU A 173 -9.41 19.08 -7.81
CA GLU A 173 -10.50 20.00 -7.49
C GLU A 173 -10.91 19.97 -6.01
N GLN A 174 -10.35 19.03 -5.22
CA GLN A 174 -10.71 18.85 -3.82
C GLN A 174 -9.47 18.96 -2.93
N LEU A 175 -9.20 20.14 -2.38
CA LEU A 175 -8.13 20.40 -1.39
C LEU A 175 -8.13 19.41 -0.21
N ALA A 176 -9.30 18.86 0.13
CA ALA A 176 -9.45 17.81 1.15
C ALA A 176 -8.78 16.47 0.79
N ASN A 177 -8.42 16.23 -0.47
CA ASN A 177 -7.83 14.97 -0.93
C ASN A 177 -6.32 14.91 -0.65
N GLU A 178 -5.61 16.04 -0.68
CA GLU A 178 -4.17 16.10 -0.34
C GLU A 178 -3.93 15.77 1.14
N HIS A 179 -4.72 16.38 2.04
CA HIS A 179 -4.62 16.10 3.47
C HIS A 179 -4.99 14.65 3.82
N ARG A 180 -5.97 14.08 3.13
CA ARG A 180 -6.35 12.66 3.30
C ARG A 180 -5.25 11.70 2.85
N GLN A 181 -4.63 11.97 1.71
CA GLN A 181 -3.48 11.21 1.22
C GLN A 181 -2.31 11.20 2.23
N LEU A 182 -1.98 12.35 2.82
CA LEU A 182 -0.92 12.40 3.84
C LEU A 182 -1.29 11.59 5.09
N ALA A 183 -2.56 11.62 5.50
CA ALA A 183 -3.04 10.81 6.61
C ALA A 183 -2.94 9.30 6.30
N GLU A 184 -3.26 8.89 5.06
CA GLU A 184 -3.15 7.51 4.60
C GLU A 184 -1.72 7.00 4.65
N ILE A 185 -0.79 7.76 4.06
CA ILE A 185 0.65 7.43 4.07
C ILE A 185 1.17 7.33 5.50
N ARG A 186 0.81 8.27 6.37
CA ARG A 186 1.20 8.24 7.79
C ARG A 186 0.63 7.03 8.52
N HIS A 187 -0.62 6.65 8.23
CA HIS A 187 -1.26 5.49 8.84
C HIS A 187 -0.49 4.21 8.50
N VAL A 188 -0.27 3.94 7.21
CA VAL A 188 0.45 2.74 6.74
C VAL A 188 1.87 2.70 7.34
N HIS A 189 2.57 3.84 7.31
CA HIS A 189 3.93 3.93 7.86
C HIS A 189 3.98 3.66 9.37
N ARG A 190 3.11 4.31 10.15
CA ARG A 190 3.05 4.15 11.62
C ARG A 190 2.71 2.70 12.00
N ARG A 191 1.73 2.11 11.32
CA ARG A 191 1.31 0.72 11.54
C ARG A 191 2.42 -0.28 11.27
N SER A 192 3.17 -0.10 10.18
CA SER A 192 4.33 -0.93 9.87
C SER A 192 5.40 -0.84 10.97
N ILE A 193 5.73 0.37 11.43
CA ILE A 193 6.70 0.55 12.52
C ILE A 193 6.22 -0.09 13.83
N GLN A 194 4.94 0.07 14.16
CA GLN A 194 4.36 -0.52 15.37
C GLN A 194 4.49 -2.03 15.38
N ARG A 195 4.15 -2.70 14.27
CA ARG A 195 4.31 -4.15 14.13
C ARG A 195 5.77 -4.59 14.22
N GLN A 196 6.67 -3.91 13.51
CA GLN A 196 8.11 -4.23 13.56
C GLN A 196 8.73 -4.05 14.95
N ARG A 197 8.16 -3.17 15.78
CA ARG A 197 8.61 -2.92 17.16
C ARG A 197 7.81 -3.68 18.23
N GLY A 198 6.84 -4.51 17.84
CA GLY A 198 5.96 -5.20 18.79
C GLY A 198 5.13 -4.25 19.66
N LEU A 199 4.85 -3.02 19.19
CA LEU A 199 4.07 -2.03 19.93
C LEU A 199 2.57 -2.33 19.82
N PRO A 200 1.79 -2.04 20.87
CA PRO A 200 0.34 -2.22 20.84
C PRO A 200 -0.31 -1.36 19.76
N ARG A 201 -1.44 -1.83 19.22
CA ARG A 201 -2.27 -1.05 18.28
C ARG A 201 -2.78 0.20 19.00
N PRO A 202 -2.80 1.37 18.35
CA PRO A 202 -3.43 2.56 18.92
C PRO A 202 -4.94 2.32 19.00
N GLU A 203 -5.53 2.64 20.14
CA GLU A 203 -6.98 2.55 20.34
C GLU A 203 -7.71 3.49 19.36
N PRO A 204 -8.91 3.11 18.84
CA PRO A 204 -9.64 3.87 17.82
C PRO A 204 -10.00 5.32 18.19
N HIS A 205 -9.87 5.71 19.46
CA HIS A 205 -10.46 6.94 20.00
C HIS A 205 -9.48 8.08 20.30
N GLU A 206 -8.17 7.92 20.08
CA GLU A 206 -7.22 9.02 20.24
C GLU A 206 -7.05 9.84 18.95
N ARG A 207 -8.15 10.47 18.50
CA ARG A 207 -8.06 11.67 17.67
C ARG A 207 -7.89 12.84 18.63
N THR A 208 -6.64 13.17 18.97
CA THR A 208 -6.38 14.45 19.62
C THR A 208 -6.92 15.55 18.72
N SER A 209 -7.85 16.33 19.28
CA SER A 209 -8.37 17.54 18.66
C SER A 209 -7.26 18.59 18.63
N THR A 210 -6.28 18.43 17.74
CA THR A 210 -5.36 19.50 17.40
C THR A 210 -5.67 19.97 16.00
N THR A 211 -6.51 21.00 15.94
CA THR A 211 -6.47 21.99 14.86
C THR A 211 -5.05 22.58 14.84
N HIS A 212 -4.10 21.93 14.17
CA HIS A 212 -2.83 22.57 13.84
C HIS A 212 -3.09 23.54 12.69
N ARG A 213 -2.80 24.82 12.96
CA ARG A 213 -2.82 25.86 11.94
C ARG A 213 -1.68 25.60 10.95
N PRO A 214 -1.80 26.07 9.69
CA PRO A 214 -0.79 25.84 8.65
C PRO A 214 0.64 26.27 9.04
N GLU A 215 0.78 27.17 10.00
CA GLU A 215 2.07 27.72 10.46
C GLU A 215 2.97 26.72 11.22
N ASP A 216 2.43 25.62 11.77
CA ASP A 216 3.21 24.68 12.60
C ASP A 216 4.11 23.72 11.76
N PHE A 217 3.96 23.74 10.43
CA PHE A 217 4.66 22.81 9.54
C PHE A 217 6.08 23.26 9.14
N ASP A 218 6.40 24.55 9.29
CA ASP A 218 7.67 25.11 8.80
C ASP A 218 8.87 24.78 9.71
N GLY A 219 8.62 24.46 10.98
CA GLY A 219 9.67 24.14 11.97
C GLY A 219 10.25 22.73 11.87
N LEU A 220 9.50 21.77 11.30
CA LEU A 220 9.91 20.35 11.28
C LEU A 220 10.78 20.00 10.07
N LEU A 221 10.64 20.73 8.96
CA LEU A 221 11.41 20.50 7.72
C LEU A 221 12.80 21.14 7.75
N ARG A 222 13.05 22.15 8.60
CA ARG A 222 14.36 22.80 8.74
C ARG A 222 15.39 22.00 9.56
N ARG A 223 14.98 20.96 10.29
CA ARG A 223 15.90 20.14 11.11
C ARG A 223 16.49 18.93 10.40
N SER A 224 16.08 18.64 9.17
CA SER A 224 16.59 17.50 8.39
C SER A 224 17.53 17.89 7.24
N VAL A 225 17.86 19.18 7.09
CA VAL A 225 18.83 19.67 6.11
C VAL A 225 19.70 20.74 6.77
N GLN A 226 20.66 20.31 7.59
CA GLN A 226 21.91 21.06 7.72
C GLN A 226 23.04 20.14 7.27
N PRO A 227 23.87 20.56 6.30
CA PRO A 227 25.12 19.87 6.02
C PRO A 227 26.09 20.17 7.18
N ASP A 228 26.66 19.12 7.78
CA ASP A 228 27.78 19.25 8.70
C ASP A 228 28.94 19.95 7.96
N THR A 229 29.32 21.12 8.44
CA THR A 229 30.62 21.76 8.15
C THR A 229 31.59 21.44 9.28
#